data_AF-A0A3C0EFY8-F1
#
_entry.id   AF-A0A3C0EFY8-F1
#
_cell.length_a   1.000
_cell.length_b   1.000
_cell.length_c   1.000
_cell.angle_alpha   90.00
_cell.angle_beta   90.00
_cell.angle_gamma   90.00
#
_symmetry.space_group_name_H-M   'P 1'
#
loop_
_entity.id
_entity.type
_entity.pdbx_description
1 polymer ?
#
loop_
_entity_poly.entity_id
_entity_poly.type
_entity_poly.pdbx_seq_one_letter_code
_entity_poly.pdbx_strand_id
1 'polypeptide(L)'
;MAKTTNGKLTHRPGKGYIRDIGYKLNAQGNPSSPRFLLGHDKQAAMLANARLESLWAIIKRQNDEMNQQHWDGPPSKPHWDKLTLSIAHAIRKGKASITVPPAPPENTTGPHDDDSYATW
;
A
#
# COMPACT_ATOMS: atom_id res chain seq x y z
N MET A 1 -23.18 4.92 8.64
CA MET A 1 -22.36 3.68 8.53
C MET A 1 -22.01 3.46 7.06
N ALA A 2 -20.78 3.75 6.64
CA ALA A 2 -20.36 3.53 5.26
C ALA A 2 -20.08 2.03 5.04
N LYS A 3 -20.96 1.35 4.31
CA LYS A 3 -20.74 -0.02 3.85
C LYS A 3 -19.66 0.00 2.76
N THR A 4 -18.39 -0.08 3.15
CA THR A 4 -17.29 -0.34 2.21
C THR A 4 -17.26 -1.82 1.88
N THR A 5 -18.06 -2.20 0.89
CA THR A 5 -17.97 -3.52 0.25
C THR A 5 -16.59 -3.58 -0.40
N ASN A 6 -15.77 -4.60 -0.08
CA ASN A 6 -14.68 -5.03 -0.95
C ASN A 6 -15.34 -5.48 -2.28
N GLY A 7 -15.57 -4.52 -3.16
CA GLY A 7 -16.46 -4.69 -4.30
C GLY A 7 -15.79 -5.57 -5.35
N LYS A 8 -16.45 -6.64 -5.79
CA LYS A 8 -16.04 -7.43 -6.96
C LYS A 8 -15.72 -6.49 -8.13
N LEU A 9 -14.88 -6.93 -9.06
CA LEU A 9 -14.65 -6.20 -10.31
C LEU A 9 -16.01 -5.86 -10.96
N THR A 10 -16.29 -4.56 -11.12
CA THR A 10 -17.57 -4.08 -11.68
C THR A 10 -17.33 -3.39 -13.01
N HIS A 11 -18.18 -3.63 -14.00
CA HIS A 11 -18.18 -2.85 -15.24
C HIS A 11 -19.21 -1.72 -15.11
N ARG A 12 -18.80 -0.47 -15.35
CA ARG A 12 -19.68 0.69 -15.38
C ARG A 12 -19.71 1.33 -16.77
N PRO A 13 -20.90 1.52 -17.38
CA PRO A 13 -21.02 2.23 -18.66
C PRO A 13 -20.30 3.58 -18.63
N GLY A 14 -19.49 3.87 -19.65
CA GLY A 14 -18.72 5.11 -19.79
C GLY A 14 -17.51 5.28 -18.86
N LYS A 15 -17.32 4.40 -17.87
CA LYS A 15 -16.15 4.43 -16.96
C LYS A 15 -15.26 3.18 -17.06
N GLY A 16 -15.76 2.12 -17.69
CA GLY A 16 -15.07 0.84 -17.83
C GLY A 16 -15.12 0.00 -16.55
N TYR A 17 -14.14 -0.88 -16.39
CA TYR A 17 -13.98 -1.77 -15.25
C TYR A 17 -13.41 -1.01 -14.04
N ILE A 18 -14.00 -1.25 -12.88
CA ILE A 18 -13.72 -0.56 -11.63
C ILE A 18 -13.58 -1.58 -10.50
N ARG A 19 -12.57 -1.37 -9.65
CA ARG A 19 -12.34 -2.15 -8.44
C ARG A 19 -12.21 -1.26 -7.22
N ASP A 20 -13.04 -1.50 -6.21
CA ASP A 20 -12.92 -0.89 -4.89
C ASP A 20 -12.34 -1.97 -3.94
N ILE A 21 -11.09 -1.84 -3.49
CA ILE A 21 -10.39 -2.88 -2.69
C ILE A 21 -9.61 -2.29 -1.52
N GLY A 22 -9.69 -2.95 -0.36
CA GLY A 22 -8.93 -2.61 0.84
C GLY A 22 -9.37 -1.31 1.48
N TYR A 23 -8.51 -0.75 2.33
CA TYR A 23 -8.80 0.45 3.11
C TYR A 23 -7.61 1.40 3.07
N LYS A 24 -7.86 2.70 2.98
CA LYS A 24 -6.89 3.76 3.24
C LYS A 24 -7.47 4.69 4.30
N LEU A 25 -6.62 5.26 5.13
CA LEU A 25 -7.04 6.30 6.06
C LEU A 25 -7.25 7.61 5.29
N ASN A 26 -8.36 8.28 5.52
CA ASN A 26 -8.56 9.65 5.04
C ASN A 26 -7.82 10.65 5.96
N ALA A 27 -7.88 11.95 5.63
CA ALA A 27 -7.24 12.99 6.43
C ALA A 27 -7.75 13.05 7.89
N GLN A 28 -8.93 12.49 8.16
CA GLN A 28 -9.56 12.40 9.48
C GLN A 28 -9.29 11.04 10.16
N GLY A 29 -8.39 10.20 9.63
CA GLY A 29 -8.07 8.89 10.20
C GLY A 29 -9.14 7.81 10.01
N ASN A 30 -10.19 8.08 9.25
CA ASN A 30 -11.26 7.11 9.00
C ASN A 30 -10.92 6.21 7.79
N PRO A 31 -11.18 4.88 7.88
CA PRO A 31 -10.95 3.97 6.77
C PRO A 31 -11.94 4.21 5.62
N SER A 32 -11.42 4.25 4.41
CA SER A 32 -12.18 4.36 3.16
C SER A 32 -11.60 3.43 2.10
N SER A 33 -12.43 2.81 1.27
CA SER A 33 -11.91 1.95 0.19
C SER A 33 -11.52 2.81 -1.02
N PRO A 34 -10.25 2.77 -1.47
CA PRO A 34 -9.87 3.45 -2.69
C PRO A 34 -10.50 2.79 -3.91
N ARG A 35 -10.90 3.63 -4.87
CA ARG A 35 -11.44 3.22 -6.17
C ARG A 35 -10.36 3.20 -7.23
N PHE A 36 -10.21 2.06 -7.90
CA PHE A 36 -9.29 1.86 -9.01
C PHE A 36 -10.07 1.71 -10.33
N LEU A 37 -9.89 2.65 -11.25
CA LEU A 37 -10.40 2.58 -12.63
C LEU A 37 -9.43 1.78 -13.50
N LEU A 38 -9.81 0.57 -13.89
CA LEU A 38 -8.96 -0.41 -14.61
C LEU A 38 -9.07 -0.31 -16.14
N GLY A 39 -9.89 0.61 -16.66
CA GLY A 39 -10.04 0.85 -18.10
C GLY A 39 -11.18 0.05 -18.73
N HIS A 40 -11.31 0.11 -20.05
CA HIS A 40 -12.43 -0.49 -20.79
C HIS A 40 -12.13 -1.89 -21.33
N ASP A 41 -10.85 -2.24 -21.46
CA ASP A 41 -10.44 -3.56 -21.92
C ASP A 41 -10.63 -4.60 -20.80
N LYS A 42 -11.39 -5.66 -21.10
CA LYS A 42 -11.76 -6.68 -20.10
C LYS A 42 -10.56 -7.49 -19.64
N GLN A 43 -9.69 -7.91 -20.56
CA GLN A 43 -8.57 -8.80 -20.25
C GLN A 43 -7.51 -8.06 -19.42
N ALA A 44 -7.15 -6.85 -19.83
CA ALA A 44 -6.24 -5.98 -19.10
C ALA A 44 -6.82 -5.62 -17.72
N ALA A 45 -8.12 -5.35 -17.61
CA ALA A 45 -8.76 -5.07 -16.33
C ALA A 45 -8.75 -6.29 -15.39
N MET A 46 -8.96 -7.50 -15.92
CA MET A 46 -8.86 -8.73 -15.13
C MET A 46 -7.43 -8.96 -14.63
N LEU A 47 -6.42 -8.77 -15.48
CA LEU A 47 -5.02 -8.89 -15.08
C LEU A 47 -4.63 -7.84 -14.02
N ALA A 48 -5.04 -6.58 -14.22
CA ALA A 48 -4.83 -5.52 -13.24
C ALA A 48 -5.55 -5.81 -11.91
N ASN A 49 -6.77 -6.35 -11.96
CA ASN A 49 -7.51 -6.77 -10.77
C ASN A 49 -6.76 -7.86 -10.01
N ALA A 50 -6.28 -8.90 -10.70
CA ALA A 50 -5.53 -9.99 -10.08
C ALA A 50 -4.26 -9.48 -9.39
N ARG A 51 -3.52 -8.58 -10.04
CA ARG A 51 -2.33 -7.94 -9.44
C ARG A 51 -2.67 -7.09 -8.21
N LEU A 52 -3.76 -6.33 -8.24
CA LEU A 52 -4.23 -5.57 -7.08
C LEU A 52 -4.63 -6.47 -5.92
N GLU A 53 -5.28 -7.59 -6.20
CA GLU A 53 -5.67 -8.59 -5.18
C GLU A 53 -4.46 -9.27 -4.55
N SER A 54 -3.45 -9.64 -5.35
CA SER A 54 -2.19 -10.18 -4.84
C SER A 54 -1.46 -9.18 -3.96
N LEU A 55 -1.36 -7.91 -4.38
CA LEU A 55 -0.74 -6.87 -3.57
C LEU A 55 -1.48 -6.66 -2.24
N TRP A 56 -2.81 -6.62 -2.28
CA TRP A 56 -3.62 -6.51 -1.07
C TRP A 56 -3.45 -7.72 -0.13
N ALA A 57 -3.31 -8.92 -0.68
CA ALA A 57 -3.04 -10.12 0.11
C ALA A 57 -1.70 -10.04 0.86
N ILE A 58 -0.66 -9.50 0.21
CA ILE A 58 0.65 -9.27 0.84
C ILE A 58 0.53 -8.27 2.00
N ILE A 59 -0.19 -7.16 1.80
CA ILE A 59 -0.39 -6.12 2.84
C ILE A 59 -1.12 -6.71 4.05
N LYS A 60 -2.17 -7.50 3.82
CA LYS A 60 -2.88 -8.20 4.92
C LYS A 60 -1.92 -9.09 5.70
N ARG A 61 -1.14 -9.91 5.00
CA ARG A 61 -0.19 -10.84 5.63
C ARG A 61 0.84 -10.10 6.47
N GLN A 62 1.47 -9.06 5.92
CA GLN A 62 2.46 -8.25 6.64
C GLN A 62 1.87 -7.58 7.87
N ASN A 63 0.64 -7.07 7.77
CA ASN A 63 -0.06 -6.48 8.91
C ASN A 63 -0.39 -7.53 9.98
N ASP A 64 -0.80 -8.74 9.59
CA ASP A 64 -1.06 -9.83 10.52
C ASP A 64 0.24 -10.27 11.24
N GLU A 65 1.36 -10.35 10.52
CA GLU A 65 2.69 -10.63 11.09
C GLU A 65 3.12 -9.54 12.09
N MET A 66 2.96 -8.26 11.76
CA MET A 66 3.23 -7.15 12.68
C MET A 66 2.36 -7.20 13.93
N ASN A 67 1.07 -7.48 13.78
CA ASN A 67 0.14 -7.58 14.91
C ASN A 67 0.46 -8.77 15.82
N GLN A 68 1.04 -9.86 15.30
CA GLN A 68 1.49 -10.98 16.14
C GLN A 68 2.74 -10.65 16.95
N GLN A 69 3.61 -9.78 16.44
CA GLN A 69 4.84 -9.34 17.11
C GLN A 69 4.60 -8.26 18.18
N HIS A 70 3.50 -7.51 18.08
CA HIS A 70 3.19 -6.41 18.97
C HIS A 70 2.17 -6.84 20.04
N TRP A 71 2.61 -7.00 21.29
CA TRP A 71 1.83 -7.62 22.37
C TRP A 71 0.89 -6.65 23.14
N ASP A 72 1.12 -5.34 23.10
CA ASP A 72 0.48 -4.41 24.05
C ASP A 72 -0.64 -3.51 23.49
N GLY A 73 -1.14 -3.76 22.27
CA GLY A 73 -2.15 -2.90 21.63
C GLY A 73 -3.21 -3.64 20.83
N PRO A 74 -4.38 -3.01 20.57
CA PRO A 74 -5.37 -3.58 19.67
C PRO A 74 -4.76 -3.73 18.27
N PRO A 75 -4.99 -4.87 17.59
CA PRO A 75 -4.39 -5.13 16.29
C PRO A 75 -4.76 -4.04 15.29
N SER A 76 -3.73 -3.50 14.63
CA SER A 76 -3.91 -2.50 13.58
C SER A 76 -4.60 -3.15 12.37
N LYS A 77 -5.45 -2.40 11.67
CA LYS A 77 -6.11 -2.89 10.46
C LYS A 77 -5.18 -2.70 9.25
N PRO A 78 -5.13 -3.68 8.32
CA PRO A 78 -4.37 -3.52 7.10
C PRO A 78 -4.93 -2.33 6.31
N HIS A 79 -4.04 -1.49 5.81
CA HIS A 79 -4.39 -0.33 5.02
C HIS A 79 -3.35 -0.06 3.94
N TRP A 80 -3.78 0.59 2.87
CA TRP A 80 -2.89 1.14 1.85
C TRP A 80 -2.12 2.31 2.45
N ASP A 81 -0.83 2.12 2.67
CA ASP A 81 0.11 3.21 2.93
C ASP A 81 0.44 3.98 1.63
N LYS A 82 1.28 5.02 1.74
CA LYS A 82 1.66 5.85 0.59
C LYS A 82 2.38 5.06 -0.50
N LEU A 83 3.22 4.08 -0.14
CA LEU A 83 4.04 3.29 -1.06
C LEU A 83 3.17 2.28 -1.81
N THR A 84 2.46 1.44 -1.08
CA THR A 84 1.55 0.41 -1.60
C THR A 84 0.43 1.02 -2.45
N LEU A 85 -0.09 2.20 -2.09
CA LEU A 85 -1.05 2.93 -2.91
C LEU A 85 -0.41 3.42 -4.23
N SER A 86 0.87 3.82 -4.20
CA SER A 86 1.60 4.22 -5.40
C SER A 86 1.84 3.02 -6.35
N ILE A 87 2.20 1.86 -5.80
CA ILE A 87 2.29 0.59 -6.56
C ILE A 87 0.93 0.24 -7.16
N ALA A 88 -0.15 0.29 -6.37
CA ALA A 88 -1.50 0.02 -6.84
C ALA A 88 -1.93 0.95 -7.98
N HIS A 89 -1.56 2.24 -7.92
CA HIS A 89 -1.80 3.19 -9.00
C HIS A 89 -1.01 2.88 -10.28
N ALA A 90 0.18 2.29 -10.17
CA ALA A 90 0.96 1.87 -11.33
C ALA A 90 0.41 0.60 -11.98
N ILE A 91 0.03 -0.40 -11.17
CA ILE A 91 -0.69 -1.60 -11.63
C ILE A 91 -1.93 -1.19 -12.44
N ARG A 92 -2.72 -0.24 -11.91
CA ARG A 92 -3.90 0.30 -12.60
C ARG A 92 -3.58 0.90 -13.96
N LYS A 93 -2.45 1.59 -14.10
CA LYS A 93 -2.03 2.22 -15.36
C LYS A 93 -1.40 1.23 -16.34
N GLY A 94 -1.30 -0.06 -15.98
CA GLY A 94 -0.60 -1.06 -16.78
C GLY A 94 0.92 -0.86 -16.80
N LYS A 95 1.47 -0.04 -15.89
CA LYS A 95 2.90 0.23 -15.82
C LYS A 95 3.59 -0.88 -15.01
N ALA A 96 4.68 -1.41 -15.56
CA ALA A 96 5.51 -2.43 -14.90
C ALA A 96 6.55 -1.83 -13.93
N SER A 97 6.74 -0.51 -13.93
CA SER A 97 7.74 0.19 -13.12
C SER A 97 7.15 1.38 -12.36
N ILE A 98 7.64 1.59 -11.14
CA ILE A 98 7.47 2.83 -10.37
C ILE A 98 8.84 3.36 -9.97
N THR A 99 9.02 4.68 -10.07
CA THR A 99 10.19 5.34 -9.49
C THR A 99 9.86 5.67 -8.04
N VAL A 100 10.51 4.99 -7.11
CA VAL A 100 10.46 5.33 -5.69
C VAL A 100 11.53 6.39 -5.45
N PRO A 101 11.20 7.57 -4.90
CA PRO A 101 12.22 8.53 -4.53
C PRO A 101 13.15 7.89 -3.49
N PRO A 102 14.47 8.04 -3.63
CA PRO A 102 15.41 7.51 -2.64
C PRO A 102 15.04 8.05 -1.25
N ALA A 103 15.16 7.21 -0.22
CA ALA A 103 14.98 7.66 1.15
C ALA A 103 15.87 8.90 1.39
N PRO A 104 15.41 9.88 2.18
CA PRO A 104 16.30 10.95 2.64
C PRO A 104 17.54 10.28 3.25
N PRO A 105 18.76 10.80 3.01
CA PRO A 105 19.94 10.25 3.65
C PRO A 105 19.67 10.22 5.15
N GLU A 106 19.67 9.00 5.69
CA GLU A 106 19.75 8.78 7.13
C GLU A 106 20.95 9.59 7.60
N ASN A 107 20.73 10.55 8.50
CA ASN A 107 21.82 11.28 9.14
C ASN A 107 22.71 10.22 9.78
N THR A 108 23.80 9.88 9.08
CA THR A 108 24.95 9.21 9.64
C THR A 108 25.52 10.20 10.65
N THR A 109 24.97 10.20 11.86
CA THR A 109 25.76 10.56 13.04
C THR A 109 27.03 9.74 12.89
N GLY A 110 28.13 10.47 12.70
CA GLY A 110 29.39 9.95 12.19
C GLY A 110 29.94 8.78 13.00
N PRO A 111 31.05 8.18 12.54
CA PRO A 111 31.72 7.13 13.29
C PRO A 111 31.88 7.61 14.74
N HIS A 112 31.38 6.80 15.65
CA HIS A 112 31.79 6.84 17.04
C HIS A 112 33.28 6.51 17.04
N ASP A 113 34.12 7.53 16.86
CA ASP A 113 35.55 7.45 17.06
C ASP A 113 35.79 7.31 18.57
N ASP A 114 35.51 6.11 19.08
CA ASP A 114 36.05 5.63 20.35
C ASP A 114 37.43 5.03 20.05
N ASP A 115 38.44 5.90 19.95
CA ASP A 115 39.85 5.53 20.15
C ASP A 115 40.70 6.81 20.28
N SER A 116 40.71 7.39 21.48
CA SER A 116 41.83 8.21 21.94
C SER A 116 42.34 7.67 23.27
N TYR A 117 43.00 6.51 23.18
CA TYR A 117 43.99 6.11 24.18
C TYR A 117 45.17 7.12 24.19
N ALA A 118 45.43 7.64 25.40
CA ALA A 118 46.70 8.12 25.94
C ALA A 118 47.34 9.45 25.43
N THR A 119 47.33 10.45 26.30
CA THR A 119 48.48 11.21 26.87
C THR A 119 47.84 12.26 27.80
N TRP A 120 48.03 12.27 29.13
CA TRP A 120 49.26 12.39 29.93
C TRP A 120 49.17 11.58 31.23
#